data_AF-A0A959HBF2-F1
#
_entry.id   AF-A0A959HBF2-F1
#
_cell.length_a   1.000
_cell.length_b   1.000
_cell.length_c   1.000
_cell.angle_alpha   90.00
_cell.angle_beta   90.00
_cell.angle_gamma   90.00
#
_symmetry.space_group_name_H-M   'P 1'
#
loop_
_entity.id
_entity.type
_entity.pdbx_description
1 polymer ?
#
loop_
_entity_poly.entity_id
_entity_poly.type
_entity_poly.pdbx_seq_one_letter_code
_entity_poly.pdbx_strand_id
1 'polypeptide(L)'
;MKKLLLSSTILSFFATLPLMGQDGFQGVKSEAELAVRVAERVQEIIGSTEDRLATQAPIIDTLPLEEGLQEARTLKLWMENEKAVKLLVSEPDETGAMNRQSTFYFGGPDLFFVSQPFARFIFIKGKLEYWLDQDWNLIPATPELLDEREGLLYDEANRYLGWLFGEK
;
A
#
# COMPACT_ATOMS: atom_id res chain seq x y z
N MET A 1 -33.28 30.04 13.20
CA MET A 1 -33.91 28.98 12.38
C MET A 1 -34.31 29.56 11.03
N LYS A 2 -33.63 29.18 9.96
CA LYS A 2 -34.05 29.40 8.57
C LYS A 2 -33.66 28.15 7.78
N LYS A 3 -34.67 27.36 7.42
CA LYS A 3 -34.58 26.24 6.47
C LYS A 3 -34.43 26.83 5.07
N LEU A 4 -33.45 26.38 4.29
CA LEU A 4 -33.47 26.54 2.84
C LEU A 4 -33.73 25.17 2.22
N LEU A 5 -34.76 25.16 1.37
CA LEU A 5 -35.32 24.01 0.67
C LEU A 5 -34.46 23.66 -0.55
N LEU A 6 -34.11 22.38 -0.68
CA LEU A 6 -33.61 21.79 -1.92
C LEU A 6 -34.78 21.65 -2.90
N SER A 7 -34.70 22.35 -4.04
CA SER A 7 -35.62 22.17 -5.16
C SER A 7 -35.00 21.23 -6.19
N SER A 8 -35.67 20.10 -6.38
CA SER A 8 -35.47 19.14 -7.46
C SER A 8 -35.77 19.78 -8.81
N THR A 9 -34.93 19.56 -9.82
CA THR A 9 -35.34 19.67 -11.23
C THR A 9 -34.57 18.65 -12.06
N ILE A 10 -35.27 17.57 -12.39
CA ILE A 10 -34.95 16.60 -13.42
C ILE A 10 -35.13 17.29 -14.77
N LEU A 11 -34.12 17.24 -15.64
CA LEU A 11 -34.31 17.52 -17.05
C LEU A 11 -33.71 16.36 -17.86
N SER A 12 -34.58 15.45 -18.25
CA SER A 12 -34.33 14.40 -19.23
C SER A 12 -34.32 15.03 -20.62
N PHE A 13 -33.20 14.92 -21.35
CA PHE A 13 -33.15 15.19 -22.78
C PHE A 13 -32.80 13.90 -23.51
N PHE A 14 -33.82 13.22 -24.03
CA PHE A 14 -33.67 12.26 -25.12
C PHE A 14 -33.34 13.05 -26.39
N ALA A 15 -32.14 12.84 -26.93
CA ALA A 15 -31.83 13.19 -28.31
C ALA A 15 -31.36 11.92 -29.04
N THR A 16 -32.09 11.64 -30.11
CA THR A 16 -32.05 10.48 -31.00
C THR A 16 -30.68 10.29 -31.66
N LEU A 17 -30.20 9.03 -31.71
CA LEU A 17 -29.03 8.59 -32.47
C LEU A 17 -29.16 8.89 -33.98
N PRO A 18 -28.05 9.22 -34.66
CA PRO A 18 -27.74 8.65 -35.95
C PRO A 18 -26.81 7.43 -35.78
N LEU A 19 -27.27 6.29 -36.26
CA LEU A 19 -26.47 5.10 -36.52
C LEU A 19 -25.57 5.35 -37.74
N MET A 20 -24.25 5.19 -37.55
CA MET A 20 -23.27 4.58 -38.46
C MET A 20 -21.93 5.31 -38.44
N GLY A 21 -20.90 4.54 -38.08
CA GLY A 21 -19.50 4.93 -38.05
C GLY A 21 -18.75 3.95 -37.16
N GLN A 22 -18.39 2.80 -37.70
CA GLN A 22 -17.29 2.01 -37.14
C GLN A 22 -16.06 2.92 -37.11
N ASP A 23 -15.50 3.16 -35.92
CA ASP A 23 -14.06 3.10 -35.66
C ASP A 23 -13.78 3.55 -34.20
N GLY A 24 -13.15 2.65 -33.42
CA GLY A 24 -12.30 3.04 -32.31
C GLY A 24 -12.94 3.25 -30.93
N PHE A 25 -13.65 2.26 -30.37
CA PHE A 25 -13.68 2.14 -28.91
C PHE A 25 -12.27 1.72 -28.45
N GLN A 26 -11.44 2.69 -28.07
CA GLN A 26 -10.15 2.43 -27.43
C GLN A 26 -10.39 1.53 -26.21
N GLY A 27 -9.73 0.37 -26.23
CA GLY A 27 -10.07 -0.80 -25.43
C GLY A 27 -10.15 -0.56 -23.93
N VAL A 28 -11.19 -1.13 -23.34
CA VAL A 28 -11.20 -1.47 -21.91
C VAL A 28 -10.01 -2.40 -21.70
N LYS A 29 -8.94 -1.91 -21.07
CA LYS A 29 -7.81 -2.74 -20.66
C LYS A 29 -8.33 -3.75 -19.64
N SER A 30 -7.92 -5.00 -19.77
CA SER A 30 -8.26 -6.02 -18.77
C SER A 30 -7.67 -5.62 -17.41
N GLU A 31 -8.31 -6.04 -16.32
CA GLU A 31 -7.84 -5.78 -14.96
C GLU A 31 -6.38 -6.24 -14.74
N ALA A 32 -6.00 -7.36 -15.35
CA ALA A 32 -4.63 -7.87 -15.33
C ALA A 32 -3.62 -6.92 -16.00
N GLU A 33 -3.96 -6.35 -17.16
CA GLU A 33 -3.10 -5.37 -17.83
C GLU A 33 -2.97 -4.06 -17.04
N LEU A 34 -4.02 -3.68 -16.33
CA LEU A 34 -3.97 -2.53 -15.42
C LEU A 34 -3.06 -2.81 -14.23
N ALA A 35 -3.22 -3.98 -13.60
CA ALA A 35 -2.40 -4.40 -12.46
C ALA A 35 -0.90 -4.40 -12.79
N VAL A 36 -0.51 -4.91 -13.97
CA VAL A 36 0.90 -4.90 -14.44
C VAL A 36 1.44 -3.48 -14.53
N ARG A 37 0.71 -2.56 -15.16
CA ARG A 37 1.15 -1.16 -15.31
C ARG A 37 1.24 -0.44 -13.96
N VAL A 38 0.31 -0.73 -13.05
CA VAL A 38 0.33 -0.17 -11.69
C VAL A 38 1.56 -0.71 -10.95
N ALA A 39 1.84 -2.00 -11.04
CA ALA A 39 3.01 -2.63 -10.43
C ALA A 39 4.33 -2.03 -10.95
N GLU A 40 4.47 -1.87 -12.27
CA GLU A 40 5.63 -1.19 -12.88
C GLU A 40 5.80 0.23 -12.33
N ARG A 41 4.71 1.01 -12.29
CA ARG A 41 4.75 2.38 -11.79
C ARG A 41 5.12 2.45 -10.31
N VAL A 42 4.61 1.52 -9.50
CA VAL A 42 4.96 1.43 -8.07
C VAL A 42 6.43 1.09 -7.89
N GLN A 43 6.99 0.18 -8.69
CA GLN A 43 8.43 -0.13 -8.67
C GLN A 43 9.29 1.10 -8.98
N GLU A 44 8.90 1.92 -9.95
CA GLU A 44 9.60 3.18 -10.26
C GLU A 44 9.57 4.16 -9.06
N ILE A 45 8.40 4.30 -8.43
CA ILE A 45 8.23 5.19 -7.25
C ILE A 45 9.07 4.68 -6.08
N ILE A 46 9.11 3.37 -5.85
CA ILE A 46 9.95 2.75 -4.82
C ILE A 46 11.43 3.02 -5.13
N GLY A 47 11.90 2.76 -6.35
CA GLY A 47 13.29 3.01 -6.74
C GLY A 47 13.70 4.47 -6.51
N SER A 48 12.87 5.41 -6.96
CA SER A 48 13.11 6.84 -6.70
C SER A 48 13.08 7.21 -5.21
N THR A 49 12.28 6.51 -4.41
CA THR A 49 12.23 6.71 -2.95
C THR A 49 13.50 6.16 -2.29
N GLU A 50 13.96 4.97 -2.67
CA GLU A 50 15.20 4.37 -2.19
C GLU A 50 16.41 5.26 -2.51
N ASP A 51 16.53 5.74 -3.75
CA ASP A 51 17.62 6.63 -4.16
C ASP A 51 17.66 7.92 -3.33
N ARG A 52 16.47 8.49 -3.04
CA ARG A 52 16.33 9.70 -2.23
C ARG A 52 16.65 9.46 -0.76
N LEU A 53 16.32 8.28 -0.22
CA LEU A 53 16.58 7.91 1.17
C LEU A 53 18.00 7.38 1.40
N ALA A 54 18.75 7.03 0.35
CA ALA A 54 20.07 6.38 0.44
C ALA A 54 21.10 7.17 1.26
N THR A 55 20.96 8.50 1.37
CA THR A 55 21.87 9.37 2.14
C THR A 55 21.32 9.75 3.52
N GLN A 56 20.11 9.30 3.86
CA GLN A 56 19.43 9.65 5.10
C GLN A 56 19.59 8.52 6.12
N ALA A 57 19.96 8.87 7.35
CA ALA A 57 20.02 7.92 8.45
C ALA A 57 18.60 7.63 8.97
N PRO A 58 18.18 6.37 9.09
CA PRO A 58 16.92 6.03 9.72
C PRO A 58 16.99 6.25 11.24
N ILE A 59 15.81 6.44 11.84
CA ILE A 59 15.58 6.17 13.26
C ILE A 59 15.59 4.65 13.43
N ILE A 60 16.41 4.14 14.35
CA ILE A 60 16.56 2.70 14.57
C ILE A 60 16.15 2.37 16.00
N ASP A 61 15.37 1.33 16.15
CA ASP A 61 15.06 0.73 17.46
C ASP A 61 14.89 -0.79 17.34
N THR A 62 14.81 -1.48 18.47
CA THR A 62 14.66 -2.93 18.54
C THR A 62 13.51 -3.27 19.49
N LEU A 63 12.59 -4.11 19.02
CA LEU A 63 11.50 -4.62 19.84
C LEU A 63 12.05 -5.56 20.93
N PRO A 64 11.29 -5.81 22.01
CA PRO A 64 11.63 -6.88 22.95
C PRO A 64 11.74 -8.23 22.22
N LEU A 65 12.62 -9.10 22.70
CA LEU A 65 12.73 -10.46 22.17
C LEU A 65 11.40 -11.20 22.41
N GLU A 66 10.77 -11.65 21.33
CA GLU A 66 9.55 -12.44 21.36
C GLU A 66 9.86 -13.90 21.75
N GLU A 67 8.92 -14.55 22.43
CA GLU A 67 9.07 -15.96 22.81
C GLU A 67 9.23 -16.86 21.57
N GLY A 68 10.24 -17.74 21.60
CA GLY A 68 10.52 -18.66 20.49
C GLY A 68 11.38 -18.10 19.37
N LEU A 69 11.73 -16.80 19.40
CA LEU A 69 12.69 -16.22 18.45
C LEU A 69 14.13 -16.28 18.99
N GLN A 70 15.11 -16.34 18.09
CA GLN A 70 16.53 -16.28 18.46
C GLN A 70 17.03 -14.84 18.58
N GLU A 71 16.44 -13.94 17.80
CA GLU A 71 16.85 -12.55 17.68
C GLU A 71 15.64 -11.63 17.79
N ALA A 72 15.86 -10.43 18.32
CA ALA A 72 14.82 -9.42 18.43
C ALA A 72 14.63 -8.67 17.10
N ARG A 73 13.40 -8.24 16.82
CA ARG A 73 13.09 -7.49 15.60
C ARG A 73 13.72 -6.10 15.63
N THR A 74 14.42 -5.74 14.57
CA THR A 74 14.94 -4.39 14.35
C THR A 74 13.98 -3.59 13.47
N LEU A 75 13.67 -2.38 13.91
CA LEU A 75 12.88 -1.39 13.19
C LEU A 75 13.80 -0.30 12.66
N LYS A 76 13.61 0.12 11.41
CA LYS A 76 14.30 1.26 10.79
C LYS A 76 13.29 2.16 10.10
N LEU A 77 13.13 3.38 10.57
CA LEU A 77 12.17 4.35 10.06
C LEU A 77 12.89 5.52 9.40
N TRP A 78 12.57 5.79 8.14
CA TRP A 78 12.94 6.99 7.43
C TRP A 78 11.76 7.96 7.42
N MET A 79 12.05 9.21 7.75
CA MET A 79 11.08 10.29 7.75
C MET A 79 11.56 11.47 6.90
N GLU A 80 10.63 12.16 6.28
CA GLU A 80 10.87 13.44 5.62
C GLU A 80 9.78 14.43 5.98
N ASN A 81 10.17 15.68 6.28
CA ASN A 81 9.24 16.73 6.67
C ASN A 81 8.28 16.27 7.79
N GLU A 82 8.83 15.58 8.80
CA GLU A 82 8.11 15.04 9.96
C GLU A 82 7.06 13.96 9.61
N LYS A 83 7.13 13.37 8.42
CA LYS A 83 6.23 12.29 7.98
C LYS A 83 7.01 11.02 7.72
N ALA A 84 6.44 9.88 8.12
CA ALA A 84 6.96 8.58 7.75
C ALA A 84 6.96 8.43 6.22
N VAL A 85 8.07 7.90 5.67
CA VAL A 85 8.21 7.61 4.23
C VAL A 85 8.44 6.12 4.03
N LYS A 86 9.28 5.51 4.86
CA LYS A 86 9.61 4.09 4.80
C LYS A 86 9.87 3.54 6.19
N LEU A 87 9.26 2.41 6.50
CA LEU A 87 9.56 1.59 7.68
C LEU A 87 10.06 0.23 7.20
N LEU A 88 11.23 -0.19 7.66
CA LEU A 88 11.77 -1.53 7.47
C LEU A 88 11.76 -2.27 8.80
N VAL A 89 11.29 -3.50 8.78
CA VAL A 89 11.17 -4.39 9.93
C VAL A 89 11.88 -5.69 9.60
N SER A 90 12.77 -6.15 10.48
CA SER A 90 13.35 -7.48 10.31
C SER A 90 12.31 -8.57 10.65
N GLU A 91 12.34 -9.64 9.87
CA GLU A 91 11.43 -10.77 9.97
C GLU A 91 12.22 -12.05 10.26
N PRO A 92 11.70 -12.94 11.11
CA PRO A 92 12.35 -14.21 11.38
C PRO A 92 12.23 -15.16 10.18
N ASP A 93 13.24 -16.01 10.01
CA ASP A 93 13.14 -17.23 9.21
C ASP A 93 12.57 -18.40 10.03
N GLU A 94 12.53 -19.60 9.46
CA GLU A 94 12.02 -20.81 10.12
C GLU A 94 12.79 -21.19 11.40
N THR A 95 14.01 -20.68 11.58
CA THR A 95 14.83 -20.93 12.76
C THR A 95 14.63 -19.89 13.85
N GLY A 96 13.94 -18.78 13.55
CA GLY A 96 13.76 -17.65 14.45
C GLY A 96 14.88 -16.60 14.38
N ALA A 97 15.78 -16.70 13.40
CA ALA A 97 16.82 -15.69 13.13
C ALA A 97 16.30 -14.61 12.17
N MET A 98 16.73 -13.35 12.33
CA MET A 98 16.17 -12.19 11.62
C MET A 98 16.76 -12.00 10.21
N ASN A 99 16.60 -13.01 9.36
CA ASN A 99 17.17 -13.08 8.01
C ASN A 99 16.23 -12.60 6.89
N ARG A 100 15.01 -12.19 7.23
CA ARG A 100 14.02 -11.67 6.29
C ARG A 100 13.66 -10.23 6.64
N GLN A 101 12.86 -9.59 5.79
CA GLN A 101 12.39 -8.23 6.05
C GLN A 101 11.00 -7.97 5.49
N SER A 102 10.26 -7.14 6.20
CA SER A 102 9.06 -6.45 5.75
C SER A 102 9.37 -4.97 5.59
N THR A 103 8.88 -4.34 4.52
CA THR A 103 9.06 -2.92 4.24
C THR A 103 7.72 -2.29 3.94
N PHE A 104 7.38 -1.24 4.68
CA PHE A 104 6.17 -0.44 4.51
C PHE A 104 6.58 0.92 3.96
N TYR A 105 5.89 1.37 2.92
CA TYR A 105 6.11 2.69 2.36
C TYR A 105 4.83 3.52 2.42
N PHE A 106 5.00 4.80 2.73
CA PHE A 106 3.91 5.70 3.10
C PHE A 106 3.77 6.86 2.11
N GLY A 107 2.53 7.15 1.74
CA GLY A 107 2.13 8.28 0.90
C GLY A 107 1.38 9.31 1.74
N GLY A 108 2.07 9.96 2.68
CA GLY A 108 1.40 10.76 3.72
C GLY A 108 0.97 9.87 4.89
N PRO A 109 -0.27 9.95 5.38
CA PRO A 109 -0.74 9.10 6.48
C PRO A 109 -1.03 7.66 6.05
N ASP A 110 -1.18 7.42 4.74
CA ASP A 110 -1.64 6.15 4.21
C ASP A 110 -0.50 5.28 3.71
N LEU A 111 -0.70 3.96 3.72
CA LEU A 111 0.18 3.03 3.03
C LEU A 111 0.04 3.25 1.52
N PHE A 112 1.16 3.23 0.80
CA PHE A 112 1.18 3.17 -0.67
C PHE A 112 1.65 1.80 -1.16
N PHE A 113 2.56 1.17 -0.44
CA PHE A 113 3.11 -0.14 -0.78
C PHE A 113 3.63 -0.87 0.44
N VAL A 114 3.43 -2.18 0.49
CA VAL A 114 4.05 -3.06 1.48
C VAL A 114 4.71 -4.24 0.78
N SER A 115 5.94 -4.55 1.18
CA SER A 115 6.68 -5.74 0.77
C SER A 115 6.95 -6.60 2.00
N GLN A 116 6.36 -7.78 2.07
CA GLN A 116 6.65 -8.81 3.08
C GLN A 116 7.44 -9.96 2.44
N PRO A 117 8.06 -10.89 3.19
CA PRO A 117 8.98 -11.87 2.60
C PRO A 117 8.46 -12.61 1.36
N PHE A 118 7.17 -12.93 1.31
CA PHE A 118 6.55 -13.71 0.23
C PHE A 118 5.40 -12.99 -0.51
N ALA A 119 5.18 -11.70 -0.25
CA ALA A 119 4.05 -10.97 -0.81
C ALA A 119 4.33 -9.48 -1.00
N ARG A 120 3.61 -8.86 -1.93
CA ARG A 120 3.63 -7.43 -2.23
C ARG A 120 2.19 -6.91 -2.23
N PHE A 121 1.97 -5.72 -1.71
CA PHE A 121 0.66 -5.12 -1.55
C PHE A 121 0.70 -3.68 -2.06
N ILE A 122 -0.17 -3.34 -3.02
CA ILE A 122 -0.24 -2.01 -3.61
C ILE A 122 -1.53 -1.33 -3.15
N PHE A 123 -1.36 -0.12 -2.62
CA PHE A 123 -2.47 0.69 -2.14
C PHE A 123 -2.70 1.87 -3.07
N ILE A 124 -3.96 2.14 -3.40
CA ILE A 124 -4.38 3.30 -4.19
C ILE A 124 -5.34 4.12 -3.34
N LYS A 125 -4.98 5.39 -3.09
CA LYS A 125 -5.75 6.30 -2.22
C LYS A 125 -6.04 5.69 -0.83
N GLY A 126 -5.04 5.01 -0.28
CA GLY A 126 -5.10 4.37 1.04
C GLY A 126 -5.84 3.02 1.09
N LYS A 127 -6.34 2.52 -0.05
CA LYS A 127 -7.03 1.23 -0.15
C LYS A 127 -6.21 0.16 -0.83
N LEU A 128 -6.20 -1.06 -0.29
CA LEU A 128 -5.49 -2.20 -0.88
C LEU A 128 -6.23 -2.67 -2.14
N GLU A 129 -5.62 -2.44 -3.30
CA GLU A 129 -6.22 -2.80 -4.59
C GLU A 129 -5.57 -4.06 -5.20
N TYR A 130 -4.27 -4.27 -4.95
CA TYR A 130 -3.55 -5.40 -5.54
C TYR A 130 -2.70 -6.14 -4.51
N TRP A 131 -2.85 -7.46 -4.51
CA TRP A 131 -1.97 -8.41 -3.84
C TRP A 131 -1.18 -9.17 -4.90
N LEU A 132 0.14 -9.10 -4.82
CA LEU A 132 1.06 -9.84 -5.68
C LEU A 132 1.94 -10.78 -4.86
N ASP A 133 2.45 -11.82 -5.51
CA ASP A 133 3.52 -12.65 -4.93
C ASP A 133 4.87 -11.91 -4.91
N GLN A 134 5.91 -12.59 -4.43
CA GLN A 134 7.28 -12.06 -4.39
C GLN A 134 7.88 -11.74 -5.78
N ASP A 135 7.34 -12.35 -6.83
CA ASP A 135 7.77 -12.24 -8.22
C ASP A 135 6.89 -11.24 -9.01
N TRP A 136 6.05 -10.46 -8.31
CA TRP A 136 5.14 -9.46 -8.86
C TRP A 136 4.02 -10.01 -9.75
N ASN A 137 3.65 -11.29 -9.59
CA ASN A 137 2.47 -11.83 -10.23
C ASN A 137 1.23 -11.54 -9.39
N LEU A 138 0.15 -11.10 -10.04
CA LEU A 138 -1.13 -10.85 -9.38
C LEU A 138 -1.67 -12.14 -8.75
N ILE A 139 -1.98 -12.09 -7.46
CA ILE A 139 -2.70 -13.14 -6.75
C ILE A 139 -4.19 -12.79 -6.80
N PRO A 140 -5.05 -13.65 -7.36
CA PRO A 140 -6.49 -13.43 -7.31
C PRO A 140 -6.99 -13.37 -5.85
N ALA A 141 -7.70 -12.29 -5.50
CA ALA A 141 -8.27 -12.07 -4.18
C ALA A 141 -9.68 -11.50 -4.30
N THR A 142 -10.57 -11.84 -3.36
CA THR A 142 -11.90 -11.21 -3.29
C THR A 142 -11.79 -9.86 -2.58
N PRO A 143 -12.74 -8.94 -2.79
CA PRO A 143 -12.75 -7.66 -2.09
C PRO A 143 -12.71 -7.80 -0.56
N GLU A 144 -13.41 -8.80 0.00
CA GLU A 144 -13.43 -9.04 1.45
C GLU A 144 -12.05 -9.47 1.97
N LEU A 145 -11.32 -10.28 1.18
CA LEU A 145 -9.97 -10.70 1.52
C LEU A 145 -8.98 -9.53 1.44
N LEU A 146 -9.15 -8.63 0.46
CA LEU A 146 -8.35 -7.40 0.37
C LEU A 146 -8.64 -6.46 1.55
N ASP A 147 -9.89 -6.28 1.94
CA ASP A 147 -10.28 -5.46 3.09
C ASP A 147 -9.72 -6.00 4.42
N GLU A 148 -9.83 -7.32 4.64
CA GLU A 148 -9.23 -7.96 5.82
C GLU A 148 -7.71 -7.76 5.84
N ARG A 149 -7.07 -7.97 4.69
CA ARG A 149 -5.62 -7.85 4.57
C ARG A 149 -5.13 -6.42 4.73
N GLU A 150 -5.87 -5.44 4.22
CA GLU A 150 -5.63 -4.02 4.44
C GLU A 150 -5.57 -3.70 5.93
N GLY A 151 -6.58 -4.11 6.70
CA GLY A 151 -6.65 -3.87 8.14
C GLY A 151 -5.41 -4.43 8.87
N LEU A 152 -5.04 -5.67 8.59
CA LEU A 152 -3.87 -6.30 9.19
C LEU A 152 -2.56 -5.56 8.88
N LEU A 153 -2.40 -5.05 7.65
CA LEU A 153 -1.20 -4.32 7.25
C LEU A 153 -1.12 -2.94 7.91
N TYR A 154 -2.25 -2.23 8.06
CA TYR A 154 -2.29 -0.98 8.80
C TYR A 154 -2.06 -1.19 10.29
N ASP A 155 -2.69 -2.19 10.91
CA ASP A 155 -2.50 -2.51 12.33
C ASP A 155 -1.03 -2.85 12.62
N GLU A 156 -0.40 -3.62 11.74
CA GLU A 156 1.01 -3.96 11.84
C GLU A 156 1.90 -2.71 11.72
N ALA A 157 1.71 -1.89 10.69
CA ALA A 157 2.49 -0.67 10.50
C ALA A 157 2.32 0.29 11.69
N ASN A 158 1.10 0.50 12.13
CA ASN A 158 0.77 1.39 13.25
C ASN A 158 1.37 0.90 14.57
N ARG A 159 1.37 -0.41 14.82
CA ARG A 159 2.03 -0.99 16.00
C ARG A 159 3.52 -0.63 16.05
N TYR A 160 4.22 -0.76 14.93
CA TYR A 160 5.65 -0.45 14.86
C TYR A 160 5.93 1.05 14.93
N LEU A 161 5.11 1.88 14.29
CA LEU A 161 5.22 3.33 14.39
C LEU A 161 4.95 3.81 15.83
N GLY A 162 3.91 3.28 16.48
CA GLY A 162 3.58 3.59 17.87
C GLY A 162 4.74 3.27 18.82
N TRP A 163 5.39 2.11 18.63
CA TRP A 163 6.62 1.78 19.36
C TRP A 163 7.71 2.84 19.19
N LEU A 164 8.03 3.20 17.95
CA LEU A 164 9.08 4.17 17.63
C LEU A 164 8.78 5.59 18.16
N PHE A 165 7.50 5.96 18.25
CA PHE A 165 7.06 7.26 18.79
C PHE A 165 6.77 7.24 20.30
N GLY A 166 6.95 6.11 20.97
CA GLY A 166 6.78 6.00 22.42
C GLY A 166 5.33 5.89 22.89
N GLU A 167 4.40 5.59 21.98
CA GLU A 167 3.03 5.19 22.31
C GLU A 167 3.08 3.72 22.76
N LYS A 168 3.16 3.50 24.07
CA LYS A 168 3.21 2.17 24.70
C LYS A 168 1.84 1.71 25.18
#